data_AF-T0H591-F1
#
_entry.id   AF-T0H591-F1
#
_cell.length_a   1.000
_cell.length_b   1.000
_cell.length_c   1.000
_cell.angle_alpha   90.00
_cell.angle_beta   90.00
_cell.angle_gamma   90.00
#
_symmetry.space_group_name_H-M   'P 1'
#
loop_
_entity.id
_entity.type
_entity.pdbx_description
1 polymer ?
#
loop_
_entity_poly.entity_id
_entity_poly.type
_entity_poly.pdbx_seq_one_letter_code
_entity_poly.pdbx_strand_id
1 'polypeptide(L)'
;MHSTESSKTSTPLVPDEDIDITEIMENRPYVCADTVVLYSASQRANQGRKRYRHAGSTASIYLSDKLGGRQVGTLAHTIAIKSGPVFFHSVPNQKMNTLGVIIKNHLPLQTPLMTDEGYPWLWGIYKNHRSVNHSAHSKDARYRWARNRWSKNGVHNQVAEGNHRLLKTAFASYCYIRPENSTRYLNEFSFLK
;
A
#
# COMPACT_ATOMS: atom_id res chain seq x y z
N MET A 1 8.99 -37.70 21.05
CA MET A 1 8.95 -37.57 19.58
C MET A 1 7.72 -36.77 19.18
N HIS A 2 7.83 -35.45 19.10
CA HIS A 2 6.82 -34.59 18.47
C HIS A 2 7.58 -33.61 17.61
N SER A 3 7.70 -33.96 16.33
CA SER A 3 8.26 -33.13 15.28
C SER A 3 7.30 -31.97 15.06
N THR A 4 7.64 -30.79 15.55
CA THR A 4 7.02 -29.55 15.10
C THR A 4 7.42 -29.31 13.65
N GLU A 5 6.49 -29.51 12.72
CA GLU A 5 6.58 -29.02 11.35
C GLU A 5 6.58 -27.48 11.37
N SER A 6 7.75 -26.90 11.61
CA SER A 6 8.01 -25.49 11.37
C SER A 6 8.68 -25.33 10.00
N SER A 7 8.16 -24.38 9.23
CA SER A 7 8.56 -23.95 7.88
C SER A 7 7.99 -24.75 6.69
N LYS A 8 6.70 -24.50 6.37
CA LYS A 8 6.28 -24.51 4.97
C LYS A 8 7.00 -23.35 4.26
N THR A 9 8.18 -23.64 3.73
CA THR A 9 8.93 -22.79 2.80
C THR A 9 8.00 -22.31 1.69
N SER A 10 7.89 -20.99 1.53
CA SER A 10 7.13 -20.34 0.47
C SER A 10 7.54 -20.89 -0.89
N THR A 11 6.68 -21.68 -1.53
CA THR A 11 6.91 -22.14 -2.90
C THR A 11 6.95 -20.91 -3.82
N PRO A 12 7.97 -20.76 -4.68
CA PRO A 12 8.05 -19.63 -5.60
C PRO A 12 6.82 -19.61 -6.52
N LEU A 13 6.29 -18.41 -6.77
CA LEU A 13 5.29 -18.21 -7.82
C LEU A 13 5.96 -18.41 -9.18
N VAL A 14 5.17 -18.81 -10.17
CA VAL A 14 5.65 -18.88 -11.55
C VAL A 14 6.12 -17.47 -11.96
N PRO A 15 7.27 -17.28 -12.63
CA PRO A 15 7.78 -15.94 -12.91
C PRO A 15 6.83 -15.04 -13.72
N ASP A 16 6.02 -15.62 -14.60
CA ASP A 16 5.12 -14.89 -15.49
C ASP A 16 3.92 -14.25 -14.75
N GLU A 17 3.84 -12.92 -14.78
CA GLU A 17 2.80 -12.10 -14.14
C GLU A 17 1.41 -12.24 -14.72
N ASP A 18 1.30 -12.71 -15.97
CA ASP A 18 0.01 -12.88 -16.63
C ASP A 18 -0.64 -14.24 -16.32
N ILE A 19 0.06 -15.12 -15.60
CA ILE A 19 -0.50 -16.38 -15.11
C ILE A 19 -1.49 -16.12 -13.97
N ASP A 20 -2.67 -16.74 -14.06
CA ASP A 20 -3.64 -16.76 -12.98
C ASP A 20 -3.13 -17.60 -11.80
N ILE A 21 -3.00 -16.96 -10.64
CA ILE A 21 -2.53 -17.59 -9.41
C ILE A 21 -3.67 -17.82 -8.39
N THR A 22 -4.92 -17.60 -8.78
CA THR A 22 -6.09 -17.68 -7.88
C THR A 22 -6.13 -19.01 -7.13
N GLU A 23 -6.09 -20.13 -7.84
CA GLU A 23 -6.13 -21.48 -7.24
C GLU A 23 -4.89 -21.76 -6.38
N ILE A 24 -3.72 -21.32 -6.84
CA ILE A 24 -2.44 -21.51 -6.13
C ILE A 24 -2.47 -20.76 -4.79
N MET A 25 -3.10 -19.58 -4.75
CA MET A 25 -3.08 -18.66 -3.61
C MET A 25 -4.29 -18.75 -2.69
N GLU A 26 -5.34 -19.50 -3.06
CA GLU A 26 -6.61 -19.56 -2.33
C GLU A 26 -6.41 -19.81 -0.82
N ASN A 27 -5.62 -20.85 -0.50
CA ASN A 27 -5.35 -21.30 0.87
C ASN A 27 -3.93 -20.97 1.36
N ARG A 28 -3.25 -20.02 0.70
CA ARG A 28 -1.88 -19.61 1.08
C ARG A 28 -1.88 -18.21 1.67
N PRO A 29 -0.97 -17.93 2.63
CA PRO A 29 -0.74 -16.57 3.07
C PRO A 29 -0.08 -15.78 1.94
N TYR A 30 -0.52 -14.54 1.77
CA TYR A 30 0.15 -13.53 0.95
C TYR A 30 0.08 -12.18 1.63
N VAL A 31 0.93 -11.28 1.17
CA VAL A 31 1.06 -9.93 1.69
C VAL A 31 0.50 -8.95 0.68
N CYS A 32 -0.33 -8.02 1.13
CA CYS A 32 -0.69 -6.82 0.39
C CYS A 32 0.09 -5.64 0.99
N ALA A 33 0.76 -4.86 0.14
CA ALA A 33 1.40 -3.62 0.57
C ALA A 33 0.85 -2.42 -0.19
N ASP A 34 0.52 -1.37 0.55
CA ASP A 34 -0.05 -0.15 -0.01
C ASP A 34 0.24 1.08 0.85
N THR A 35 -0.06 2.28 0.34
CA THR A 35 0.11 3.52 1.08
C THR A 35 -1.10 4.42 0.94
N VAL A 36 -1.65 4.86 2.07
CA VAL A 36 -2.83 5.73 2.11
C VAL A 36 -2.53 7.10 2.71
N VAL A 37 -3.24 8.13 2.21
CA VAL A 37 -3.28 9.46 2.81
C VAL A 37 -4.31 9.48 3.94
N LEU A 38 -3.89 9.83 5.16
CA LEU A 38 -4.79 9.99 6.31
C LEU A 38 -5.31 11.42 6.44
N TYR A 39 -4.41 12.40 6.39
CA TYR A 39 -4.76 13.82 6.29
C TYR A 39 -4.11 14.40 5.05
N SER A 40 -4.86 15.19 4.28
CA SER A 40 -4.34 15.86 3.09
C SER A 40 -4.34 17.37 3.29
N ALA A 41 -3.38 18.04 2.64
CA ALA A 41 -3.38 19.47 2.45
C ALA A 41 -4.58 19.86 1.58
N SER A 42 -5.61 20.41 2.22
CA SER A 42 -6.81 20.90 1.55
C SER A 42 -6.51 22.08 0.62
N GLN A 43 -7.41 22.36 -0.32
CA GLN A 43 -7.30 23.54 -1.19
C GLN A 43 -7.28 24.84 -0.37
N ARG A 44 -8.05 24.88 0.73
CA ARG A 44 -8.05 26.00 1.68
C ARG A 44 -6.71 26.14 2.40
N ALA A 45 -6.12 25.04 2.86
CA ALA A 45 -4.78 25.04 3.45
C ALA A 45 -3.73 25.54 2.44
N ASN A 46 -3.94 25.26 1.15
CA ASN A 46 -3.12 25.77 0.05
C ASN A 46 -3.48 27.20 -0.40
N GLN A 47 -4.39 27.90 0.27
CA GLN A 47 -4.88 29.23 -0.12
C GLN A 47 -5.32 29.29 -1.60
N GLY A 48 -5.96 28.25 -2.09
CA GLY A 48 -6.41 28.14 -3.49
C GLY A 48 -5.30 27.89 -4.50
N ARG A 49 -4.03 27.81 -4.08
CA ARG A 49 -2.91 27.60 -5.01
C ARG A 49 -2.91 26.17 -5.55
N LYS A 50 -2.78 26.03 -6.87
CA LYS A 50 -2.57 24.73 -7.52
C LYS A 50 -1.20 24.17 -7.14
N ARG A 51 -1.13 22.86 -6.92
CA ARG A 51 0.12 22.09 -6.80
C ARG A 51 0.65 21.86 -8.22
N TYR A 52 1.35 22.85 -8.79
CA TYR A 52 1.68 22.89 -10.22
C TYR A 52 2.63 21.80 -10.72
N ARG A 53 3.34 21.06 -9.84
CA ARG A 53 4.41 20.13 -10.24
C ARG A 53 4.33 18.72 -9.64
N HIS A 54 3.40 18.45 -8.72
CA HIS A 54 3.35 17.19 -8.01
C HIS A 54 1.92 16.65 -7.98
N ALA A 55 1.69 15.59 -8.77
CA ALA A 55 0.49 14.75 -8.69
C ALA A 55 0.77 13.54 -7.79
N GLY A 56 -0.25 13.00 -7.14
CA GLY A 56 -0.16 11.78 -6.32
C GLY A 56 -0.19 12.01 -4.81
N SER A 57 -0.24 10.90 -4.06
CA SER A 57 -0.47 10.88 -2.61
C SER A 57 0.61 11.63 -1.83
N THR A 58 1.88 11.54 -2.22
CA THR A 58 2.97 12.30 -1.57
C THR A 58 2.73 13.81 -1.70
N ALA A 59 2.40 14.31 -2.89
CA ALA A 59 2.09 15.74 -3.07
C ALA A 59 0.90 16.21 -2.23
N SER A 60 -0.04 15.31 -1.94
CA SER A 60 -1.26 15.63 -1.22
C SER A 60 -1.04 15.96 0.26
N ILE A 61 0.09 15.54 0.85
CA ILE A 61 0.41 15.77 2.27
C ILE A 61 1.28 17.00 2.52
N TYR A 62 1.75 17.68 1.46
CA TYR A 62 2.55 18.90 1.55
C TYR A 62 1.75 20.12 1.06
N LEU A 63 2.05 21.28 1.63
CA LEU A 63 1.62 22.57 1.08
C LEU A 63 2.35 22.85 -0.24
N SER A 64 1.82 23.77 -1.05
CA SER A 64 2.52 24.26 -2.24
C SER A 64 3.88 24.87 -1.87
N ASP A 65 4.87 24.81 -2.78
CA ASP A 65 6.20 25.40 -2.57
C ASP A 65 6.12 26.90 -2.24
N LYS A 66 5.15 27.62 -2.82
CA LYS A 66 4.87 29.04 -2.53
C LYS A 66 4.39 29.32 -1.10
N LEU A 67 4.04 28.26 -0.37
CA LEU A 67 3.66 28.27 1.04
C LEU A 67 4.71 27.56 1.91
N GLY A 68 5.94 27.42 1.40
CA GLY A 68 7.07 26.84 2.10
C GLY A 68 7.13 25.31 2.06
N GLY A 69 6.27 24.64 1.29
CA GLY A 69 6.38 23.19 1.06
C GLY A 69 6.25 22.31 2.31
N ARG A 70 5.69 22.85 3.40
CA ARG A 70 5.63 22.16 4.69
C ARG A 70 4.68 20.96 4.64
N GLN A 71 5.07 19.86 5.29
CA GLN A 71 4.19 18.72 5.52
C GLN A 71 3.05 19.11 6.47
N VAL A 72 1.81 18.90 6.05
CA VAL A 72 0.60 19.14 6.84
C VAL A 72 -0.32 17.91 6.86
N GLY A 73 0.05 16.87 6.14
CA GLY A 73 -0.65 15.60 6.08
C GLY A 73 0.27 14.43 6.43
N THR A 74 -0.31 13.24 6.46
CA THR A 74 0.40 12.02 6.85
C THR A 74 0.06 10.90 5.87
N LEU A 75 1.08 10.18 5.42
CA LEU A 75 0.93 8.91 4.74
C LEU A 75 1.14 7.77 5.73
N ALA A 76 0.31 6.73 5.62
CA ALA A 76 0.53 5.46 6.28
C ALA A 76 0.83 4.40 5.22
N HIS A 77 2.03 3.82 5.28
CA HIS A 77 2.35 2.61 4.55
C HIS A 77 1.88 1.40 5.34
N THR A 78 1.20 0.49 4.67
CA THR A 78 0.58 -0.69 5.27
C THR A 78 1.20 -1.93 4.65
N ILE A 79 1.64 -2.86 5.49
CA ILE A 79 2.03 -4.22 5.10
C ILE A 79 1.06 -5.17 5.81
N ALA A 80 0.15 -5.77 5.06
CA ALA A 80 -0.93 -6.59 5.63
C ALA A 80 -0.86 -8.03 5.13
N ILE A 81 -0.91 -8.98 6.07
CA ILE A 81 -0.93 -10.42 5.76
C ILE A 81 -2.40 -10.88 5.68
N LYS A 82 -2.77 -11.63 4.63
CA LYS A 82 -4.11 -12.26 4.54
C LYS A 82 -4.38 -13.10 5.78
N SER A 83 -5.51 -12.84 6.44
CA SER A 83 -5.91 -13.48 7.71
C SER A 83 -4.86 -13.43 8.82
N GLY A 84 -3.90 -12.49 8.72
CA GLY A 84 -2.83 -12.31 9.68
C GLY A 84 -2.71 -10.85 10.14
N PRO A 85 -1.59 -10.51 10.78
CA PRO A 85 -1.36 -9.19 11.33
C PRO A 85 -1.11 -8.13 10.24
N VAL A 86 -1.14 -6.88 10.67
CA VAL A 86 -0.87 -5.71 9.84
C VAL A 86 0.17 -4.81 10.51
N PHE A 87 1.10 -4.32 9.70
CA PHE A 87 2.07 -3.31 10.10
C PHE A 87 1.70 -2.00 9.44
N PHE A 88 1.68 -0.94 10.24
CA PHE A 88 1.58 0.42 9.75
C PHE A 88 2.92 1.13 9.93
N HIS A 89 3.23 2.04 9.02
CA HIS A 89 4.38 2.92 9.13
C HIS A 89 4.00 4.34 8.69
N SER A 90 4.31 5.33 9.52
CA SER A 90 4.27 6.71 9.05
C SER A 90 5.42 6.95 8.08
N VAL A 91 5.11 7.43 6.87
CA VAL A 91 6.11 7.66 5.83
C VAL A 91 5.98 9.08 5.24
N PRO A 92 7.09 9.73 4.87
CA PRO A 92 7.05 11.05 4.24
C PRO A 92 6.73 10.97 2.73
N ASN A 93 6.94 9.83 2.09
CA ASN A 93 6.75 9.67 0.65
C ASN A 93 6.63 8.19 0.22
N GLN A 94 6.31 7.96 -1.05
CA GLN A 94 6.17 6.63 -1.65
C GLN A 94 7.39 6.17 -2.47
N LYS A 95 8.60 6.69 -2.20
CA LYS A 95 9.80 6.36 -2.98
C LYS A 95 10.45 5.06 -2.52
N MET A 96 11.21 4.43 -3.42
CA MET A 96 11.97 3.20 -3.16
C MET A 96 12.88 3.29 -1.92
N ASN A 97 13.59 4.40 -1.74
CA ASN A 97 14.49 4.58 -0.60
C ASN A 97 13.77 4.68 0.75
N THR A 98 12.44 4.87 0.74
CA THR A 98 11.60 4.87 1.93
C THR A 98 10.86 3.54 2.04
N LEU A 99 9.97 3.23 1.08
CA LEU A 99 9.11 2.05 1.15
C LEU A 99 9.88 0.76 0.91
N GLY A 100 10.83 0.75 -0.03
CA GLY A 100 11.62 -0.46 -0.33
C GLY A 100 12.46 -0.91 0.87
N VAL A 101 13.00 0.03 1.65
CA VAL A 101 13.73 -0.28 2.89
C VAL A 101 12.80 -0.87 3.95
N ILE A 102 11.63 -0.26 4.17
CA ILE A 102 10.62 -0.76 5.11
C ILE A 102 10.19 -2.17 4.73
N ILE A 103 9.75 -2.39 3.48
CA ILE A 103 9.29 -3.69 3.00
C ILE A 103 10.40 -4.75 3.16
N LYS A 104 11.65 -4.43 2.80
CA LYS A 104 12.80 -5.34 2.96
C LYS A 104 13.12 -5.69 4.41
N ASN A 105 12.88 -4.78 5.35
CA ASN A 105 13.11 -5.04 6.77
C ASN A 105 12.06 -5.97 7.38
N HIS A 106 10.85 -6.00 6.81
CA HIS A 106 9.73 -6.77 7.34
C HIS A 106 9.47 -8.09 6.61
N LEU A 107 9.84 -8.21 5.33
CA LEU A 107 9.48 -9.34 4.49
C LEU A 107 10.70 -10.09 3.93
N PRO A 108 10.71 -11.44 3.98
CA PRO A 108 11.64 -12.25 3.21
C PRO A 108 11.48 -12.05 1.70
N LEU A 109 12.55 -12.16 0.92
CA LEU A 109 12.54 -11.91 -0.54
C LEU A 109 11.66 -12.88 -1.35
N GLN A 110 11.34 -14.04 -0.79
CA GLN A 110 10.47 -15.06 -1.38
C GLN A 110 8.99 -14.85 -1.03
N THR A 111 8.64 -13.78 -0.32
CA THR A 111 7.25 -13.51 0.08
C THR A 111 6.38 -13.25 -1.16
N PRO A 112 5.21 -13.92 -1.28
CA PRO A 112 4.17 -13.54 -2.24
C PRO A 112 3.63 -12.15 -1.89
N LEU A 113 4.08 -11.13 -2.62
CA LEU A 113 3.80 -9.73 -2.35
C LEU A 113 2.93 -9.16 -3.46
N MET A 114 1.75 -8.68 -3.10
CA MET A 114 0.79 -8.05 -4.01
C MET A 114 0.70 -6.56 -3.70
N THR A 115 0.74 -5.71 -4.72
CA THR A 115 0.61 -4.26 -4.56
C THR A 115 -0.29 -3.65 -5.64
N ASP A 116 -0.59 -2.35 -5.51
CA ASP A 116 -0.99 -1.54 -6.66
C ASP A 116 0.22 -1.34 -7.62
N GLU A 117 -0.02 -0.82 -8.82
CA GLU A 117 1.02 -0.52 -9.81
C GLU A 117 2.01 0.56 -9.38
N GLY A 118 1.74 1.26 -8.27
CA GLY A 118 2.61 2.30 -7.73
C GLY A 118 3.97 1.83 -7.22
N TYR A 119 4.36 0.55 -7.40
CA TYR A 119 5.58 -0.07 -6.83
C TYR A 119 6.53 -0.76 -7.86
N PRO A 120 6.82 -0.18 -9.04
CA PRO A 120 7.59 -0.86 -10.09
C PRO A 120 9.00 -1.34 -9.70
N TRP A 121 9.61 -0.74 -8.68
CA TRP A 121 10.97 -1.09 -8.23
C TRP A 121 11.05 -2.39 -7.42
N LEU A 122 9.91 -2.95 -7.00
CA LEU A 122 9.88 -4.23 -6.28
C LEU A 122 10.16 -5.43 -7.20
N TRP A 123 9.88 -5.30 -8.50
CA TRP A 123 10.00 -6.36 -9.49
C TRP A 123 11.39 -7.00 -9.53
N GLY A 124 12.45 -6.20 -9.44
CA GLY A 124 13.84 -6.68 -9.43
C GLY A 124 14.32 -7.25 -8.09
N ILE A 125 13.53 -7.13 -7.03
CA ILE A 125 13.90 -7.48 -5.65
C ILE A 125 13.13 -8.71 -5.16
N TYR A 126 11.81 -8.71 -5.38
CA TYR A 126 10.89 -9.75 -4.95
C TYR A 126 10.41 -10.55 -6.16
N LYS A 127 10.95 -11.76 -6.35
CA LYS A 127 10.60 -12.62 -7.49
C LYS A 127 9.12 -13.02 -7.55
N ASN A 128 8.46 -13.01 -6.40
CA ASN A 128 7.04 -13.33 -6.25
C ASN A 128 6.16 -12.08 -6.14
N HIS A 129 6.69 -10.90 -6.50
CA HIS A 129 5.91 -9.67 -6.52
C HIS A 129 4.94 -9.67 -7.70
N ARG A 130 3.72 -9.18 -7.45
CA ARG A 130 2.68 -8.95 -8.45
C ARG A 130 2.03 -7.60 -8.20
N SER A 131 1.71 -6.87 -9.26
CA SER A 131 0.93 -5.63 -9.16
C SER A 131 -0.36 -5.68 -9.96
N VAL A 132 -1.36 -4.96 -9.50
CA VAL A 132 -2.61 -4.74 -10.23
C VAL A 132 -2.83 -3.25 -10.46
N ASN A 133 -3.32 -2.88 -11.66
CA ASN A 133 -3.67 -1.51 -12.01
C ASN A 133 -5.12 -1.20 -11.67
N HIS A 134 -5.37 -0.43 -10.61
CA HIS A 134 -6.74 -0.01 -10.27
C HIS A 134 -7.28 1.13 -11.15
N SER A 135 -6.41 1.77 -11.94
CA SER A 135 -6.78 2.83 -12.88
C SER A 135 -6.99 2.32 -14.31
N ALA A 136 -6.82 1.02 -14.56
CA ALA A 136 -6.99 0.46 -15.89
C ALA A 136 -8.43 0.65 -16.39
N HIS A 137 -8.56 1.21 -17.59
CA HIS A 137 -9.84 1.35 -18.26
C HIS A 137 -10.29 0.04 -18.91
N SER A 138 -11.59 -0.12 -19.14
CA SER A 138 -12.10 -1.24 -19.92
C SER A 138 -11.47 -1.29 -21.32
N LYS A 139 -11.12 -2.50 -21.78
CA LYS A 139 -10.67 -2.74 -23.16
C LYS A 139 -11.84 -2.64 -24.16
N ASP A 140 -13.08 -2.77 -23.67
CA ASP A 140 -14.27 -2.61 -24.50
C ASP A 140 -14.55 -1.12 -24.73
N ALA A 141 -14.59 -0.72 -26.00
CA ALA A 141 -14.85 0.65 -26.42
C ALA A 141 -16.18 1.22 -25.87
N ARG A 142 -17.20 0.37 -25.68
CA ARG A 142 -18.51 0.76 -25.11
C ARG A 142 -18.40 1.22 -23.66
N TYR A 143 -17.41 0.71 -22.94
CA TYR A 143 -17.21 0.95 -21.51
C TYR A 143 -15.89 1.68 -21.23
N ARG A 144 -15.41 2.50 -22.15
CA ARG A 144 -14.10 3.17 -22.04
C ARG A 144 -13.92 3.98 -20.74
N TRP A 145 -14.99 4.51 -20.17
CA TRP A 145 -14.96 5.24 -18.89
C TRP A 145 -15.08 4.33 -17.66
N ALA A 146 -15.54 3.09 -17.84
CA ALA A 146 -15.58 2.12 -16.76
C ALA A 146 -14.15 1.69 -16.41
N ARG A 147 -13.84 1.67 -15.12
CA ARG A 147 -12.60 1.10 -14.62
C ARG A 147 -12.74 -0.40 -14.59
N ASN A 148 -11.85 -1.08 -15.29
CA ASN A 148 -11.77 -2.52 -15.24
C ASN A 148 -10.84 -2.88 -14.09
N ARG A 149 -11.46 -3.29 -12.96
CA ARG A 149 -11.00 -4.29 -11.97
C ARG A 149 -10.69 -3.78 -10.55
N TRP A 150 -11.09 -4.65 -9.62
CA TRP A 150 -10.67 -4.75 -8.21
C TRP A 150 -9.58 -5.84 -8.00
N SER A 151 -9.35 -6.68 -9.03
CA SER A 151 -8.40 -7.79 -9.06
C SER A 151 -8.09 -8.24 -10.50
N LYS A 152 -6.92 -8.83 -10.74
CA LYS A 152 -6.54 -9.48 -12.01
C LYS A 152 -5.77 -10.77 -11.70
N ASN A 153 -6.12 -11.90 -12.30
CA ASN A 153 -5.32 -13.15 -12.20
C ASN A 153 -5.05 -13.59 -10.75
N GLY A 154 -6.01 -13.39 -9.84
CA GLY A 154 -5.84 -13.63 -8.40
C GLY A 154 -5.04 -12.57 -7.64
N VAL A 155 -4.50 -11.55 -8.32
CA VAL A 155 -3.75 -10.43 -7.73
C VAL A 155 -4.70 -9.30 -7.34
N HIS A 156 -4.60 -8.84 -6.10
CA HIS A 156 -5.34 -7.69 -5.58
C HIS A 156 -4.64 -7.05 -4.36
N ASN A 157 -5.05 -5.85 -3.98
CA ASN A 157 -4.51 -5.13 -2.82
C ASN A 157 -5.49 -4.97 -1.65
N GLN A 158 -6.66 -5.62 -1.76
CA GLN A 158 -7.79 -5.44 -0.85
C GLN A 158 -7.50 -5.66 0.65
N VAL A 159 -6.50 -6.49 1.00
CA VAL A 159 -6.15 -6.71 2.41
C VAL A 159 -5.57 -5.44 3.04
N ALA A 160 -4.73 -4.70 2.29
CA ALA A 160 -4.21 -3.41 2.75
C ALA A 160 -5.32 -2.34 2.71
N GLU A 161 -6.11 -2.28 1.64
CA GLU A 161 -7.20 -1.30 1.50
C GLU A 161 -8.29 -1.44 2.57
N GLY A 162 -8.65 -2.67 2.95
CA GLY A 162 -9.58 -2.94 4.05
C GLY A 162 -9.07 -2.36 5.37
N ASN A 163 -7.78 -2.54 5.66
CA ASN A 163 -7.13 -1.93 6.82
C ASN A 163 -7.05 -0.41 6.72
N HIS A 164 -6.87 0.16 5.51
CA HIS A 164 -6.92 1.60 5.31
C HIS A 164 -8.27 2.20 5.70
N ARG A 165 -9.38 1.50 5.45
CA ARG A 165 -10.71 1.94 5.89
C ARG A 165 -10.78 2.01 7.42
N LEU A 166 -10.34 0.95 8.11
CA LEU A 166 -10.29 0.92 9.57
C LEU A 166 -9.42 2.04 10.13
N LEU A 167 -8.22 2.22 9.55
CA LEU A 167 -7.28 3.27 9.94
C LEU A 167 -7.88 4.66 9.75
N LYS A 168 -8.53 4.94 8.61
CA LYS A 168 -9.22 6.22 8.39
C LYS A 168 -10.36 6.45 9.37
N THR A 169 -11.15 5.43 9.68
CA THR A 169 -12.24 5.54 10.66
C THR A 169 -11.71 5.80 12.06
N ALA A 170 -10.67 5.08 12.48
CA ALA A 170 -10.01 5.32 13.76
C ALA A 170 -9.43 6.74 13.82
N PHE A 171 -8.69 7.17 12.79
CA PHE A 171 -8.10 8.51 12.73
C PHE A 171 -9.15 9.63 12.58
N ALA A 172 -10.32 9.36 12.00
CA ALA A 172 -11.42 10.32 11.98
C ALA A 172 -12.05 10.55 13.37
N SER A 173 -11.94 9.57 14.28
CA SER A 173 -12.35 9.77 15.68
C SER A 173 -11.40 10.71 16.44
N TYR A 174 -10.13 10.75 16.03
CA TYR A 174 -9.19 11.75 16.50
C TYR A 174 -9.38 13.05 15.71
N CYS A 175 -9.16 14.20 16.35
CA CYS A 175 -9.03 15.47 15.62
C CYS A 175 -7.79 15.42 14.69
N TYR A 176 -7.41 16.55 14.10
CA TYR A 176 -6.17 16.64 13.32
C TYR A 176 -4.95 16.18 14.12
N ILE A 177 -4.23 15.18 13.58
CA ILE A 177 -2.94 14.75 14.11
C ILE A 177 -1.82 15.47 13.38
N ARG A 178 -0.97 16.13 14.16
CA ARG A 178 0.24 16.78 13.67
C ARG A 178 1.18 15.74 13.03
N PRO A 179 1.62 15.92 11.78
CA PRO A 179 2.52 14.98 11.10
C PRO A 179 3.79 14.65 11.89
N GLU A 180 4.29 15.57 12.70
CA GLU A 180 5.47 15.38 13.55
C GLU A 180 5.28 14.28 14.61
N ASN A 181 4.04 14.05 15.04
CA ASN A 181 3.71 13.01 16.02
C ASN A 181 3.23 11.71 15.35
N SER A 182 3.11 11.67 14.02
CA SER A 182 2.49 10.56 13.29
C SER A 182 3.14 9.20 13.55
N THR A 183 4.46 9.15 13.75
CA THR A 183 5.18 7.92 14.07
C THR A 183 4.72 7.28 15.38
N ARG A 184 4.26 8.08 16.35
CA ARG A 184 3.76 7.59 17.64
C ARG A 184 2.43 6.84 17.54
N TYR A 185 1.66 7.09 16.48
CA TYR A 185 0.32 6.51 16.26
C TYR A 185 0.27 5.51 15.11
N LEU A 186 1.30 5.50 14.26
CA LEU A 186 1.29 4.71 13.02
C LEU A 186 2.41 3.69 12.95
N ASN A 187 3.51 3.81 13.71
CA ASN A 187 4.54 2.77 13.71
C ASN A 187 4.13 1.63 14.65
N GLU A 188 2.92 1.13 14.43
CA GLU A 188 2.25 0.16 15.28
C GLU A 188 2.11 -1.16 14.55
N PHE A 189 2.17 -2.22 15.35
CA PHE A 189 1.88 -3.57 14.94
C PHE A 189 0.52 -3.96 15.50
N SER A 190 -0.41 -4.33 14.62
CA SER A 190 -1.74 -4.79 15.04
C SER A 190 -1.95 -6.26 14.73
N PHE A 191 -2.26 -7.03 15.77
CA PHE A 191 -2.59 -8.46 15.71
C PHE A 191 -4.10 -8.74 15.78
N LEU A 192 -4.90 -7.75 16.18
CA LEU A 192 -6.32 -7.94 16.47
C LEU A 192 -7.16 -7.67 15.21
N LYS A 193 -7.86 -8.70 14.76
CA LYS A 193 -9.00 -8.61 13.84
C LYS A 193 -10.25 -9.07 14.55
#